data_AF-A0A970EFT4-F1
#
_entry.id   AF-A0A970EFT4-F1
#
_cell.length_a   1.000
_cell.length_b   1.000
_cell.length_c   1.000
_cell.angle_alpha   90.00
_cell.angle_beta   90.00
_cell.angle_gamma   90.00
#
_symmetry.space_group_name_H-M   'P 1'
#
loop_
_entity.id
_entity.type
_entity.pdbx_description
1 polymer ?
#
loop_
_entity_poly.entity_id
_entity_poly.type
_entity_poly.pdbx_seq_one_letter_code
_entity_poly.pdbx_strand_id
1 'polypeptide(L)'
;MDKKLLRAAVARYLFGLFMVFILLFIPAGTFKFYNGWLFIFILFIPMLISGMVLYLKNPRLLKRRLNSKENEPGQKRLVYISLVMFISSFIAAGLNFRFKWLILPKWLVFSVAAVFFISYLMYAEVIRENEYLSRTVSVEENQKVIDYGLYMFVRHPMYLASIFMFLSMPIMLGSLYSFFILLIYPAIVVVRIKNEEEFLEKNLKGYTEYKKRVKYRLIAFVW
;
A
#
# COMPACT_ATOMS: atom_id res chain seq x y z
N MET A 1 -2.47 26.60 -8.84
CA MET A 1 -2.09 25.17 -8.90
C MET A 1 -0.58 25.04 -8.79
N ASP A 2 -0.07 24.26 -7.83
CA ASP A 2 1.38 24.10 -7.60
C ASP A 2 2.00 23.22 -8.71
N LYS A 3 2.69 23.86 -9.67
CA LYS A 3 3.38 23.17 -10.79
C LYS A 3 4.52 22.27 -10.30
N LYS A 4 5.15 22.60 -9.16
CA LYS A 4 6.24 21.80 -8.58
C LYS A 4 5.69 20.51 -7.99
N LEU A 5 4.54 20.58 -7.31
CA LEU A 5 3.85 19.40 -6.79
C LEU A 5 3.44 18.44 -7.91
N LEU A 6 2.88 18.96 -9.01
CA LEU A 6 2.47 18.14 -10.16
C LEU A 6 3.67 17.42 -10.77
N ARG A 7 4.78 18.14 -11.03
CA ARG A 7 6.01 17.54 -11.55
C ARG A 7 6.55 16.43 -10.65
N ALA A 8 6.56 16.66 -9.32
CA ALA A 8 7.00 15.65 -8.37
C ALA A 8 6.08 14.42 -8.34
N ALA A 9 4.76 14.61 -8.44
CA ALA A 9 3.80 13.52 -8.51
C ALA A 9 3.99 12.67 -9.77
N VAL A 10 4.06 13.33 -10.94
CA VAL A 10 4.26 12.67 -12.24
C VAL A 10 5.60 11.94 -12.29
N ALA A 11 6.69 12.57 -11.84
CA ALA A 11 8.01 11.94 -11.82
C ALA A 11 8.02 10.66 -10.98
N ARG A 12 7.37 10.65 -9.81
CA ARG A 12 7.29 9.44 -8.97
C ARG A 12 6.38 8.37 -9.55
N TYR A 13 5.28 8.77 -10.17
CA TYR A 13 4.40 7.83 -10.86
C TYR A 13 5.15 7.11 -12.00
N LEU A 14 5.82 7.88 -12.87
CA LEU A 14 6.60 7.33 -13.98
C LEU A 14 7.79 6.49 -13.49
N PHE A 15 8.49 6.94 -12.44
CA PHE A 15 9.56 6.16 -11.84
C PHE A 15 9.05 4.83 -11.28
N GLY A 16 7.93 4.84 -10.54
CA GLY A 16 7.32 3.62 -10.01
C GLY A 16 6.91 2.67 -11.13
N LEU A 17 6.26 3.18 -12.18
CA LEU A 17 5.86 2.40 -13.35
C LEU A 17 7.06 1.74 -14.03
N PHE A 18 8.11 2.53 -14.27
CA PHE A 18 9.34 2.06 -14.91
C PHE A 18 10.07 1.02 -14.07
N MET A 19 10.17 1.22 -12.75
CA MET A 19 10.79 0.25 -11.85
C MET A 19 10.03 -1.08 -11.82
N VAL A 20 8.70 -1.04 -11.65
CA VAL A 20 7.87 -2.26 -11.67
C VAL A 20 7.99 -2.98 -13.01
N PHE A 21 7.98 -2.23 -14.12
CA PHE A 21 8.16 -2.78 -15.45
C PHE A 21 9.50 -3.53 -15.57
N ILE A 22 10.62 -2.91 -15.20
CA ILE A 22 11.94 -3.55 -15.23
C ILE A 22 11.96 -4.80 -14.33
N LEU A 23 11.52 -4.68 -13.08
CA LEU A 23 11.59 -5.75 -12.09
C LEU A 23 10.74 -6.97 -12.48
N LEU A 24 9.72 -6.81 -13.31
CA LEU A 24 8.90 -7.91 -13.83
C LEU A 24 9.42 -8.45 -15.16
N PHE A 25 9.66 -7.58 -16.15
CA PHE A 25 9.90 -8.01 -17.52
C PHE A 25 11.35 -8.40 -17.80
N ILE A 26 12.34 -7.81 -17.11
CA ILE A 26 13.73 -8.26 -17.24
C ILE A 26 13.88 -9.70 -16.74
N PRO A 27 13.40 -10.06 -15.52
CA PRO A 27 13.49 -11.45 -15.07
C PRO A 27 12.61 -12.39 -15.87
N ALA A 28 11.44 -11.95 -16.35
CA ALA A 28 10.59 -12.73 -17.24
C ALA A 28 11.24 -13.03 -18.61
N GLY A 29 12.13 -12.15 -19.09
CA GLY A 29 12.83 -12.30 -20.37
C GLY A 29 11.94 -12.13 -21.61
N THR A 30 10.69 -11.69 -21.44
CA THR A 30 9.75 -11.45 -22.55
C THR A 30 8.59 -10.55 -22.13
N PHE A 31 8.04 -9.79 -23.08
CA PHE A 31 6.82 -8.98 -22.87
C PHE A 31 5.53 -9.78 -22.92
N LYS A 32 5.58 -11.09 -23.23
CA LYS A 32 4.41 -11.98 -23.23
C LYS A 32 3.92 -12.37 -21.83
N PHE A 33 4.45 -11.75 -20.78
CA PHE A 33 4.00 -11.94 -19.41
C PHE A 33 2.69 -11.17 -19.14
N TYR A 34 1.56 -11.74 -19.59
CA TYR A 34 0.24 -11.09 -19.51
C TYR A 34 -0.20 -10.76 -18.08
N ASN A 35 0.12 -11.60 -17.09
CA ASN A 35 -0.17 -11.31 -15.68
C ASN A 35 0.61 -10.07 -15.18
N GLY A 36 1.83 -9.86 -15.68
CA GLY A 36 2.60 -8.66 -15.39
C GLY A 36 1.92 -7.40 -15.93
N TRP A 37 1.37 -7.46 -17.15
CA TRP A 37 0.57 -6.36 -17.72
C TRP A 37 -0.73 -6.13 -16.94
N LEU A 38 -1.46 -7.19 -16.59
CA LEU A 38 -2.66 -7.09 -15.75
C LEU A 38 -2.35 -6.36 -14.44
N PHE A 39 -1.29 -6.76 -13.75
CA PHE A 39 -0.85 -6.11 -12.52
C PHE A 39 -0.48 -4.63 -12.72
N ILE A 40 0.24 -4.31 -13.79
CA ILE A 40 0.60 -2.91 -14.09
C ILE A 40 -0.66 -2.08 -14.30
N PHE A 41 -1.61 -2.54 -15.12
CA PHE A 41 -2.82 -1.75 -15.39
C PHE A 41 -3.69 -1.59 -14.15
N ILE A 42 -3.92 -2.66 -13.39
CA ILE A 42 -4.78 -2.63 -12.19
C ILE A 42 -4.16 -1.82 -11.05
N LEU A 43 -2.84 -1.69 -10.99
CA LEU A 43 -2.15 -0.85 -10.01
C LEU A 43 -2.08 0.62 -10.46
N PHE A 44 -1.62 0.87 -11.69
CA PHE A 44 -1.24 2.21 -12.12
C PHE A 44 -2.42 3.06 -12.63
N ILE A 45 -3.43 2.45 -13.27
CA ILE A 45 -4.61 3.22 -13.73
C ILE A 45 -5.38 3.83 -12.55
N PRO A 46 -5.78 3.06 -11.52
CA PRO A 46 -6.43 3.64 -10.34
C PRO A 46 -5.54 4.62 -9.58
N MET A 47 -4.21 4.40 -9.57
CA MET A 47 -3.25 5.32 -8.95
C MET A 47 -3.18 6.66 -9.65
N LEU A 48 -3.24 6.67 -10.99
CA LEU A 48 -3.31 7.89 -11.76
C LEU A 48 -4.60 8.67 -11.44
N ILE A 49 -5.74 7.98 -11.44
CA ILE A 49 -7.05 8.56 -11.13
C ILE A 49 -7.06 9.14 -9.72
N SER A 50 -6.68 8.36 -8.70
CA SER A 50 -6.61 8.82 -7.31
C SER A 50 -5.64 10.00 -7.15
N GLY A 51 -4.48 9.95 -7.81
CA GLY A 51 -3.51 11.05 -7.82
C GLY A 51 -4.08 12.34 -8.43
N MET A 52 -4.81 12.24 -9.54
CA MET A 52 -5.50 13.38 -10.15
C MET A 52 -6.60 13.94 -9.24
N VAL A 53 -7.43 13.07 -8.67
CA VAL A 53 -8.50 13.48 -7.73
C VAL A 53 -7.91 14.21 -6.54
N LEU A 54 -6.81 13.72 -5.95
CA LEU A 54 -6.14 14.39 -4.84
C LEU A 54 -5.49 15.70 -5.26
N TYR A 55 -4.89 15.77 -6.44
CA TYR A 55 -4.31 17.01 -6.95
C TYR A 55 -5.37 18.12 -7.12
N LEU A 56 -6.57 17.75 -7.56
CA LEU A 56 -7.67 18.68 -7.79
C LEU A 56 -8.44 19.03 -6.50
N LYS A 57 -8.76 18.04 -5.66
CA LYS A 57 -9.62 18.23 -4.49
C LYS A 57 -8.86 18.51 -3.19
N ASN A 58 -7.69 17.89 -2.98
CA ASN A 58 -6.93 18.04 -1.73
C ASN A 58 -5.39 18.00 -1.98
N PRO A 59 -4.81 19.05 -2.58
CA PRO A 59 -3.38 19.09 -2.91
C PRO A 59 -2.47 19.05 -1.67
N ARG A 60 -2.99 19.45 -0.50
CA ARG A 60 -2.26 19.36 0.78
C ARG A 60 -2.05 17.90 1.19
N LEU A 61 -3.10 17.07 1.10
CA LEU A 61 -3.00 15.63 1.33
C LEU A 61 -2.05 14.95 0.33
N LEU A 62 -2.11 15.33 -0.95
CA LEU A 62 -1.17 14.82 -1.95
C LEU A 62 0.28 15.15 -1.59
N LYS A 63 0.57 16.40 -1.22
CA LYS A 63 1.91 16.84 -0.81
C LYS A 63 2.43 16.06 0.39
N ARG A 64 1.58 15.77 1.38
CA ARG A 64 1.93 14.95 2.55
C ARG A 64 2.25 13.52 2.19
N ARG A 65 1.41 12.87 1.38
CA ARG A 65 1.67 11.51 0.89
C ARG A 65 2.93 11.41 0.02
N LEU A 66 3.25 12.49 -0.69
CA LEU A 66 4.49 12.62 -1.45
C LEU A 66 5.69 12.89 -0.52
N ASN A 67 5.52 13.40 0.69
CA ASN A 67 6.63 13.46 1.64
C ASN A 67 6.83 12.07 2.25
N SER A 68 7.96 11.43 1.96
CA SER A 68 8.28 10.08 2.43
C SER A 68 9.61 10.04 3.18
N LYS A 69 10.07 11.20 3.67
CA LYS A 69 11.30 11.29 4.45
C LYS A 69 11.03 10.75 5.85
N GLU A 70 11.37 9.49 6.04
CA GLU A 70 11.36 8.86 7.36
C GLU A 70 12.67 9.19 8.07
N ASN A 71 12.60 9.76 9.27
CA ASN A 71 13.78 10.19 10.01
C ASN A 71 14.14 9.20 11.13
N GLU A 72 13.14 8.46 11.63
CA GLU A 72 13.32 7.50 12.71
C GLU A 72 14.13 6.27 12.24
N PRO A 73 15.27 5.93 12.88
CA PRO A 73 16.13 4.82 12.45
C PRO A 73 15.39 3.47 12.38
N GLY A 74 14.51 3.20 13.35
CA GLY A 74 13.69 1.98 13.37
C GLY A 74 12.72 1.91 12.17
N GLN A 75 12.11 3.03 11.81
CA GLN A 75 11.19 3.09 10.66
C GLN A 75 11.95 3.02 9.33
N LYS A 76 13.14 3.63 9.22
CA LYS A 76 14.03 3.49 8.05
C LYS A 76 14.39 2.03 7.80
N ARG A 77 14.68 1.25 8.85
CA ARG A 77 14.95 -0.18 8.73
C ARG A 77 13.75 -0.93 8.14
N LEU A 78 12.53 -0.64 8.60
CA LEU A 78 11.31 -1.24 8.05
C LEU A 78 11.09 -0.87 6.58
N VAL A 79 11.39 0.37 6.19
CA VAL A 79 11.34 0.82 4.79
C VAL A 79 12.34 0.05 3.93
N TYR A 80 13.58 -0.13 4.41
CA TYR A 80 14.61 -0.90 3.70
C TYR A 80 14.22 -2.38 3.56
N ILE A 81 13.74 -3.02 4.63
CA ILE A 81 13.24 -4.40 4.58
C ILE A 81 12.10 -4.51 3.58
N SER A 82 11.16 -3.56 3.58
CA SER A 82 10.05 -3.52 2.62
C SER A 82 10.56 -3.41 1.18
N LEU A 83 11.57 -2.55 0.93
CA LEU A 83 12.16 -2.38 -0.39
C LEU A 83 12.78 -3.68 -0.90
N VAL A 84 13.61 -4.34 -0.09
CA VAL A 84 14.24 -5.63 -0.44
C VAL A 84 13.18 -6.70 -0.67
N MET A 85 12.15 -6.75 0.18
CA MET A 85 11.03 -7.67 0.07
C MET A 85 10.28 -7.49 -1.26
N PHE A 86 9.92 -6.26 -1.65
CA PHE A 86 9.23 -5.99 -2.92
C PHE A 86 10.09 -6.29 -4.15
N ILE A 87 11.36 -5.88 -4.14
CA ILE A 87 12.29 -6.17 -5.26
C ILE A 87 12.42 -7.69 -5.44
N SER A 88 12.69 -8.42 -4.35
CA SER A 88 12.84 -9.88 -4.39
C SER A 88 11.56 -10.57 -4.86
N SER A 89 10.41 -10.09 -4.41
CA SER A 89 9.10 -10.61 -4.80
C SER A 89 8.82 -10.41 -6.29
N PHE A 90 9.08 -9.22 -6.84
CA PHE A 90 8.90 -8.96 -8.28
C PHE A 90 9.84 -9.79 -9.14
N ILE A 91 11.12 -9.89 -8.75
CA ILE A 91 12.10 -10.71 -9.46
C ILE A 91 11.67 -12.18 -9.45
N ALA A 92 11.28 -12.71 -8.29
CA ALA A 92 10.78 -14.08 -8.17
C ALA A 92 9.53 -14.34 -9.03
N ALA A 93 8.63 -13.36 -9.16
CA ALA A 93 7.47 -13.47 -10.03
C ALA A 93 7.86 -13.56 -11.51
N GLY A 94 8.78 -12.71 -11.99
CA GLY A 94 9.27 -12.76 -13.36
C GLY A 94 10.03 -14.06 -13.66
N LEU A 95 10.89 -14.53 -12.74
CA LEU A 95 11.59 -15.81 -12.89
C LEU A 95 10.63 -17.01 -12.89
N ASN A 96 9.63 -17.01 -12.02
CA ASN A 96 8.59 -18.04 -12.01
C ASN A 96 7.88 -18.13 -13.37
N PHE A 97 7.56 -16.99 -13.99
CA PHE A 97 6.98 -16.97 -15.33
C PHE A 97 7.96 -17.50 -16.39
N ARG A 98 9.22 -17.06 -16.37
CA ARG A 98 10.25 -17.45 -17.35
C ARG A 98 10.52 -18.94 -17.35
N PHE A 99 10.74 -19.50 -16.16
CA PHE A 99 11.10 -20.90 -15.98
C PHE A 99 9.89 -21.82 -15.77
N LYS A 100 8.69 -21.25 -15.68
CA LYS A 100 7.43 -21.97 -15.47
C LYS A 100 7.48 -22.90 -14.25
N TRP A 101 8.13 -22.47 -13.18
CA TRP A 101 8.25 -23.28 -11.95
C TRP A 101 6.88 -23.69 -11.40
N LEU A 102 5.92 -22.77 -11.44
CA LEU A 102 4.54 -23.02 -11.05
C LEU A 102 3.58 -22.22 -11.93
N ILE A 103 2.53 -22.89 -12.42
CA ILE A 103 1.48 -22.31 -13.25
C ILE A 103 0.18 -22.32 -12.44
N LEU A 104 -0.29 -21.14 -12.05
CA LEU A 104 -1.58 -21.00 -11.37
C LEU A 104 -2.74 -21.01 -12.37
N PRO A 105 -3.91 -21.57 -11.99
CA PRO A 105 -5.08 -21.56 -12.84
C PRO A 105 -5.59 -20.13 -13.02
N LYS A 106 -6.06 -19.80 -14.23
CA LYS A 106 -6.50 -18.44 -14.58
C LYS A 106 -7.63 -17.91 -13.69
N TRP A 107 -8.57 -18.77 -13.29
CA TRP A 107 -9.67 -18.36 -12.41
C TRP A 107 -9.14 -17.80 -11.09
N LEU A 108 -8.10 -18.41 -10.50
CA LEU A 108 -7.50 -17.94 -9.26
C LEU A 108 -6.82 -16.57 -9.45
N VAL A 109 -6.10 -16.39 -10.56
CA VAL A 109 -5.48 -15.10 -10.92
C VAL A 109 -6.53 -14.00 -11.01
N PHE A 110 -7.66 -14.23 -11.70
CA PHE A 110 -8.72 -13.25 -11.86
C PHE A 110 -9.50 -12.99 -10.56
N SER A 111 -9.80 -14.03 -9.77
CA SER A 111 -10.42 -13.87 -8.45
C SER A 111 -9.57 -12.99 -7.53
N VAL A 112 -8.26 -13.22 -7.51
CA VAL A 112 -7.35 -12.43 -6.68
C VAL A 112 -7.11 -11.03 -7.26
N ALA A 113 -7.17 -10.85 -8.58
CA ALA A 113 -7.18 -9.52 -9.19
C ALA A 113 -8.41 -8.71 -8.75
N ALA A 114 -9.59 -9.35 -8.62
CA ALA A 114 -10.77 -8.69 -8.06
C ALA A 114 -10.58 -8.29 -6.59
N VAL A 115 -9.99 -9.17 -5.77
CA VAL A 115 -9.63 -8.85 -4.37
C VAL A 115 -8.65 -7.68 -4.30
N PHE A 116 -7.64 -7.66 -5.16
CA PHE A 116 -6.68 -6.56 -5.27
C PHE A 116 -7.41 -5.23 -5.58
N PHE A 117 -8.31 -5.25 -6.56
CA PHE A 117 -9.05 -4.06 -6.96
C PHE A 117 -10.00 -3.56 -5.86
N ILE A 118 -10.73 -4.44 -5.19
CA ILE A 118 -11.59 -4.08 -4.04
C ILE A 118 -10.74 -3.49 -2.90
N SER A 119 -9.59 -4.09 -2.61
CA SER A 119 -8.65 -3.57 -1.62
C SER A 119 -8.14 -2.18 -2.00
N TYR A 120 -7.92 -1.94 -3.29
CA TYR A 120 -7.55 -0.63 -3.82
C TYR A 120 -8.68 0.40 -3.59
N LEU A 121 -9.93 0.04 -3.88
CA LEU A 121 -11.08 0.92 -3.65
C LEU A 121 -11.24 1.26 -2.17
N MET A 122 -11.10 0.26 -1.29
CA MET A 122 -11.09 0.50 0.16
C MET A 122 -9.94 1.43 0.55
N TYR A 123 -8.74 1.24 0.00
CA TYR A 123 -7.60 2.12 0.25
C TYR A 123 -7.88 3.57 -0.18
N ALA A 124 -8.51 3.76 -1.35
CA ALA A 124 -8.91 5.07 -1.85
C ALA A 124 -10.00 5.72 -0.97
N GLU A 125 -10.94 4.92 -0.45
CA GLU A 125 -11.97 5.39 0.46
C GLU A 125 -11.38 5.86 1.80
N VAL A 126 -10.40 5.13 2.35
CA VAL A 126 -9.70 5.56 3.56
C VAL A 126 -8.96 6.89 3.35
N ILE A 127 -8.39 7.12 2.15
CA ILE A 127 -7.80 8.42 1.79
C ILE A 127 -8.85 9.53 1.77
N ARG A 128 -10.06 9.23 1.31
CA ARG A 128 -11.17 10.18 1.25
C ARG A 128 -11.67 10.55 2.65
N GLU A 129 -11.76 9.57 3.55
CA GLU A 129 -12.25 9.75 4.93
C GLU A 129 -11.24 10.49 5.82
N ASN A 130 -9.94 10.20 5.68
CA ASN A 130 -8.93 10.73 6.59
C ASN A 130 -7.97 11.72 5.90
N GLU A 131 -8.28 13.00 6.08
CA GLU A 131 -7.46 14.09 5.53
C GLU A 131 -6.09 14.23 6.20
N TYR A 132 -5.83 13.57 7.33
CA TYR A 132 -4.54 13.63 8.05
C TYR A 132 -3.57 12.50 7.66
N LEU A 133 -3.94 11.66 6.68
CA LEU A 133 -3.13 10.53 6.27
C LEU A 133 -1.75 10.95 5.73
N SER A 134 -0.72 10.58 6.48
CA SER A 134 0.69 10.73 6.13
C SER A 134 1.38 9.37 6.04
N ARG A 135 2.51 9.31 5.31
CA ARG A 135 3.36 8.11 5.26
C ARG A 135 4.30 7.99 6.46
N THR A 136 4.55 9.13 7.12
CA THR A 136 5.35 9.26 8.33
C THR A 136 4.40 9.53 9.50
N VAL A 137 4.71 8.98 10.67
CA VAL A 137 3.90 9.19 11.86
C VAL A 137 4.14 10.62 12.39
N SER A 138 3.13 11.47 12.35
CA SER A 138 3.18 12.86 12.83
C SER A 138 1.79 13.35 13.23
N VAL A 139 1.70 14.22 14.23
CA VAL A 139 0.47 14.94 14.59
C VAL A 139 0.55 16.38 14.08
N GLU A 140 -0.51 16.86 13.44
CA GLU A 140 -0.65 18.27 13.04
C GLU A 140 -1.35 19.11 14.10
N GLU A 141 -1.10 20.42 14.08
CA GLU A 141 -1.86 21.38 14.89
C GLU A 141 -3.35 21.28 14.56
N ASN A 142 -4.17 21.11 15.60
CA ASN A 142 -5.63 20.91 15.51
C ASN A 142 -6.08 19.62 14.81
N GLN A 143 -5.19 18.63 14.67
CA GLN A 143 -5.59 17.30 14.20
C GLN A 143 -6.64 16.69 15.13
N LYS A 144 -7.74 16.21 14.54
CA LYS A 144 -8.78 15.46 15.24
C LYS A 144 -8.65 13.96 14.97
N VAL A 145 -9.09 13.15 15.92
CA VAL A 145 -9.24 11.71 15.70
C VAL A 145 -10.38 11.50 14.69
N ILE A 146 -10.09 10.75 13.63
CA ILE A 146 -11.10 10.29 12.68
C ILE A 146 -11.69 9.00 13.23
N ASP A 147 -12.99 9.01 13.52
CA ASP A 147 -13.69 7.92 14.20
C ASP A 147 -15.03 7.52 13.56
N TYR A 148 -15.27 7.98 12.34
CA TYR A 148 -16.43 7.64 11.51
C TYR A 148 -16.00 6.83 10.27
N GLY A 149 -16.97 6.32 9.51
CA GLY A 149 -16.67 5.56 8.29
C GLY A 149 -15.97 4.24 8.61
N LEU A 150 -14.92 3.87 7.86
CA LEU A 150 -14.20 2.62 8.10
C LEU A 150 -13.51 2.57 9.48
N TYR A 151 -13.18 3.75 10.03
CA TYR A 151 -12.56 3.89 11.35
C TYR A 151 -13.50 3.52 12.51
N MET A 152 -14.82 3.42 12.30
CA MET A 152 -15.74 2.97 13.35
C MET A 152 -15.62 1.45 13.63
N PHE A 153 -15.12 0.68 12.66
CA PHE A 153 -15.02 -0.78 12.76
C PHE A 153 -13.64 -1.24 13.19
N VAL A 154 -12.59 -0.62 12.65
CA VAL A 154 -11.19 -0.98 12.88
C VAL A 154 -10.34 0.28 12.95
N ARG A 155 -9.30 0.31 13.79
CA ARG A 155 -8.47 1.51 13.95
C ARG A 155 -7.56 1.81 12.76
N HIS A 156 -7.24 0.78 11.96
CA HIS A 156 -6.25 0.86 10.90
C HIS A 156 -6.76 0.30 9.55
N PRO A 157 -7.85 0.85 8.99
CA PRO A 157 -8.46 0.33 7.77
C PRO A 157 -7.52 0.43 6.54
N MET A 158 -6.65 1.44 6.51
CA MET A 158 -5.64 1.55 5.43
C MET A 158 -4.66 0.38 5.43
N TYR A 159 -4.21 -0.05 6.60
CA TYR A 159 -3.28 -1.18 6.73
C TYR A 159 -3.97 -2.50 6.42
N LEU A 160 -5.25 -2.65 6.74
CA LEU A 160 -6.04 -3.81 6.33
C LEU A 160 -6.11 -3.90 4.79
N ALA A 161 -6.50 -2.79 4.15
CA ALA A 161 -6.56 -2.70 2.69
C ALA A 161 -5.20 -2.98 2.05
N SER A 162 -4.10 -2.47 2.62
CA SER A 162 -2.76 -2.70 2.06
C SER A 162 -2.28 -4.14 2.23
N ILE A 163 -2.64 -4.84 3.30
CA ILE A 163 -2.34 -6.27 3.48
C ILE A 163 -3.00 -7.08 2.37
N PHE A 164 -4.31 -6.92 2.17
CA PHE A 164 -5.02 -7.65 1.12
C PHE A 164 -4.50 -7.30 -0.27
N MET A 165 -4.23 -6.02 -0.53
CA MET A 165 -3.68 -5.57 -1.81
C MET A 165 -2.30 -6.20 -2.08
N PHE A 166 -1.38 -6.18 -1.11
CA PHE A 166 -0.03 -6.71 -1.34
C PHE A 166 0.04 -8.24 -1.32
N LEU A 167 -0.75 -8.93 -0.50
CA LEU A 167 -0.80 -10.40 -0.57
C LEU A 167 -1.50 -10.92 -1.84
N SER A 168 -2.38 -10.12 -2.45
CA SER A 168 -3.01 -10.46 -3.72
C SER A 168 -2.06 -10.37 -4.92
N MET A 169 -1.11 -9.44 -4.87
CA MET A 169 -0.19 -9.14 -5.98
C MET A 169 0.59 -10.38 -6.50
N PRO A 170 1.26 -11.18 -5.67
CA PRO A 170 2.02 -12.35 -6.12
C PRO A 170 1.19 -13.42 -6.81
N ILE A 171 -0.01 -13.69 -6.28
CA ILE A 171 -0.92 -14.70 -6.82
C ILE A 171 -1.45 -14.21 -8.17
N MET A 172 -1.78 -12.92 -8.28
CA MET A 172 -2.14 -12.30 -9.55
C MET A 172 -0.99 -12.35 -10.56
N LEU A 173 0.26 -12.17 -10.13
CA LEU A 173 1.45 -12.35 -10.96
C LEU A 173 1.71 -13.83 -11.31
N GLY A 174 1.01 -14.77 -10.68
CA GLY A 174 1.12 -16.20 -10.95
C GLY A 174 2.23 -16.92 -10.17
N SER A 175 2.75 -16.33 -9.09
CA SER A 175 3.94 -16.86 -8.38
C SER A 175 3.71 -17.04 -6.87
N LEU A 176 3.69 -18.30 -6.42
CA LEU A 176 3.65 -18.62 -4.98
C LEU A 176 4.98 -18.32 -4.28
N TYR A 177 6.11 -18.38 -4.99
CA TYR A 177 7.41 -17.96 -4.43
C TYR A 177 7.40 -16.48 -4.04
N SER A 178 6.87 -15.64 -4.93
CA SER A 178 6.64 -14.22 -4.66
C SER A 178 5.64 -14.01 -3.50
N PHE A 179 4.66 -14.91 -3.34
CA PHE A 179 3.68 -14.87 -2.25
C PHE A 179 4.33 -15.13 -0.89
N PHE A 180 5.13 -16.19 -0.77
CA PHE A 180 5.84 -16.50 0.47
C PHE A 180 6.78 -15.37 0.90
N ILE A 181 7.43 -14.69 -0.05
CA ILE A 181 8.23 -13.49 0.24
C ILE A 181 7.36 -12.36 0.83
N LEU A 182 6.16 -12.12 0.27
CA LEU A 182 5.28 -11.06 0.76
C LEU A 182 4.53 -11.38 2.06
N LEU A 183 4.58 -12.61 2.57
CA LEU A 183 4.07 -12.93 3.91
C LEU A 183 4.84 -12.18 5.03
N ILE A 184 6.00 -11.62 4.72
CA ILE A 184 6.74 -10.72 5.62
C ILE A 184 5.96 -9.40 5.84
N TYR A 185 5.14 -8.97 4.87
CA TYR A 185 4.48 -7.66 4.91
C TYR A 185 3.51 -7.49 6.10
N PRO A 186 2.59 -8.42 6.40
CA PRO A 186 1.77 -8.34 7.62
C PRO A 186 2.57 -8.13 8.90
N ALA A 187 3.73 -8.78 9.05
CA ALA A 187 4.58 -8.60 10.24
C ALA A 187 5.15 -7.17 10.32
N ILE A 188 5.59 -6.61 9.19
CA ILE A 188 6.05 -5.20 9.11
C ILE A 188 4.91 -4.25 9.51
N VAL A 189 3.69 -4.51 9.03
CA VAL A 189 2.51 -3.72 9.34
C VAL A 189 2.17 -3.78 10.83
N VAL A 190 2.24 -4.95 11.46
CA VAL A 190 2.03 -5.11 12.91
C VAL A 190 2.99 -4.24 13.72
N VAL A 191 4.27 -4.21 13.34
CA VAL A 191 5.28 -3.37 14.01
C VAL A 191 4.96 -1.89 13.79
N ARG A 192 4.61 -1.49 12.56
CA ARG A 192 4.21 -0.10 12.26
C ARG A 192 3.01 0.35 13.08
N ILE A 193 1.97 -0.48 13.16
CA ILE A 193 0.76 -0.18 13.93
C ILE A 193 1.09 0.05 15.40
N LYS A 194 1.93 -0.79 16.02
CA LYS A 194 2.29 -0.62 17.43
C LYS A 194 3.01 0.71 17.66
N ASN A 195 3.99 1.03 16.82
CA ASN A 195 4.74 2.29 16.94
C ASN A 195 3.83 3.51 16.69
N GLU A 196 2.92 3.41 15.73
CA GLU A 196 1.96 4.46 15.42
C GLU A 196 0.96 4.68 16.56
N GLU A 197 0.38 3.60 17.12
CA GLU A 197 -0.52 3.70 18.27
C GLU A 197 0.18 4.32 19.49
N GLU A 198 1.42 3.90 19.79
CA GLU A 198 2.18 4.46 20.92
C GLU A 198 2.43 5.96 20.75
N PHE A 199 2.76 6.40 19.52
CA PHE A 199 2.94 7.80 19.23
C PHE A 199 1.62 8.59 19.30
N LEU A 200 0.53 8.05 18.77
CA LEU A 200 -0.78 8.70 18.77
C LEU A 200 -1.35 8.83 20.19
N GLU A 201 -1.17 7.83 21.05
CA GLU A 201 -1.59 7.92 22.46
C GLU A 201 -0.88 9.05 23.21
N LYS A 202 0.40 9.29 22.91
CA LYS A 202 1.20 10.33 23.55
C LYS A 202 0.91 11.73 23.01
N ASN A 203 0.57 11.85 21.73
CA ASN A 203 0.58 13.14 21.02
C ASN A 203 -0.80 13.58 20.48
N LEU A 204 -1.78 12.68 20.33
CA LEU A 204 -3.10 13.00 19.78
C LEU A 204 -4.19 12.94 20.86
N LYS A 205 -4.70 14.12 21.24
CA LYS A 205 -5.81 14.25 22.18
C LYS A 205 -7.04 13.48 21.66
N GLY A 206 -7.67 12.69 22.53
CA GLY A 206 -8.86 11.89 22.20
C GLY A 206 -8.55 10.48 21.66
N TYR A 207 -7.29 10.16 21.36
CA TYR A 207 -6.94 8.85 20.77
C TYR A 207 -7.14 7.70 21.77
N THR A 208 -6.84 7.93 23.05
CA THR A 208 -7.04 6.93 24.12
C THR A 208 -8.51 6.57 24.29
N GLU A 209 -9.41 7.55 24.22
CA GLU A 209 -10.86 7.37 24.26
C GLU A 209 -11.36 6.61 23.03
N TYR A 210 -10.85 6.97 21.85
CA TYR A 210 -11.14 6.25 20.62
C TYR A 210 -10.72 4.78 20.70
N LYS A 211 -9.53 4.48 21.24
CA LYS A 211 -9.04 3.11 21.42
C LYS A 211 -9.90 2.28 22.38
N LYS A 212 -10.51 2.90 23.39
CA LYS A 212 -11.47 2.23 24.28
C LYS A 212 -12.76 1.85 23.56
N ARG A 213 -13.22 2.68 22.61
CA ARG A 213 -14.45 2.45 21.84
C ARG A 213 -14.24 1.45 20.69
N VAL A 214 -13.21 1.65 19.87
CA VAL A 214 -12.88 0.79 18.72
C VAL A 214 -11.78 -0.17 19.13
N LYS A 215 -12.14 -1.42 19.47
CA LYS A 215 -11.23 -2.41 20.08
C LYS A 215 -10.29 -3.10 19.08
N TYR A 216 -10.68 -3.20 17.82
CA TYR A 216 -9.94 -3.93 16.78
C TYR A 216 -8.98 -3.02 16.00
N ARG A 217 -7.79 -3.53 15.69
CA ARG A 217 -6.78 -2.85 14.86
C ARG A 217 -7.05 -3.03 13.39
N LEU A 218 -7.16 -4.29 12.95
CA LEU A 218 -7.16 -4.68 11.54
C LEU A 218 -8.36 -5.54 11.19
N ILE A 219 -8.63 -6.58 11.96
CA ILE A 219 -9.69 -7.55 11.65
C ILE A 219 -10.65 -7.54 12.83
N ALA A 220 -11.89 -7.16 12.57
CA ALA A 220 -12.95 -7.22 13.56
C ALA A 220 -13.01 -8.64 14.15
N PHE A 221 -13.09 -8.72 15.48
CA PHE A 221 -13.14 -9.97 16.27
C PHE A 221 -11.85 -10.80 16.32
N VAL A 222 -10.76 -10.38 15.66
CA VAL A 222 -9.46 -11.09 15.72
C VAL A 222 -8.40 -10.23 16.39
N TRP A 223 -8.17 -9.01 15.89
CA TRP A 223 -7.10 -8.14 16.37
C TRP A 223 -7.31 -6.67 16.06
#